data_AF-A0A557R2D0-F1
#
_entry.id   AF-A0A557R2D0-F1
#
_cell.length_a   1.000
_cell.length_b   1.000
_cell.length_c   1.000
_cell.angle_alpha   90.00
_cell.angle_beta   90.00
_cell.angle_gamma   90.00
#
_symmetry.space_group_name_H-M   'P 1'
#
loop_
_entity.id
_entity.type
_entity.pdbx_description
1 polymer ?
#
loop_
_entity_poly.entity_id
_entity_poly.type
_entity_poly.pdbx_seq_one_letter_code
_entity_poly.pdbx_strand_id
1 'polypeptide(L)' 'MLPTASLRQAPLRHVDDAQALVVAVSGELGTRQLSLRPPPPIPDTCCGRGCNGCVWEGYFNALVYWRDDACTLIESHA' A
#
# COMPACT_ATOMS: atom_id res chain seq x y z
N MET A 1 -11.77 -4.35 -11.80
CA MET A 1 -10.94 -3.13 -11.87
C MET A 1 -11.46 -2.15 -10.85
N LEU A 2 -10.82 -2.10 -9.70
CA LEU A 2 -11.04 -1.05 -8.71
C LEU A 2 -10.50 0.28 -9.29
N PRO A 3 -11.21 1.41 -9.12
CA PRO A 3 -10.69 2.70 -9.53
C PRO A 3 -9.41 3.02 -8.73
N THR A 4 -8.40 3.59 -9.39
CA THR A 4 -7.17 4.08 -8.72
C THR A 4 -7.48 5.10 -7.64
N ALA A 5 -8.51 5.92 -7.81
CA ALA A 5 -9.02 6.82 -6.78
C ALA A 5 -9.43 6.08 -5.49
N SER A 6 -10.13 4.94 -5.61
CA SER A 6 -10.53 4.13 -4.46
C SER A 6 -9.33 3.49 -3.76
N LEU A 7 -8.32 3.06 -4.53
CA LEU A 7 -7.07 2.57 -3.97
C LEU A 7 -6.39 3.68 -3.14
N ARG A 8 -6.20 4.87 -3.72
CA ARG A 8 -5.59 6.05 -3.04
C ARG A 8 -6.29 6.44 -1.74
N GLN A 9 -7.61 6.24 -1.66
CA GLN A 9 -8.41 6.60 -0.49
C GLN A 9 -8.51 5.51 0.59
N ALA A 10 -7.99 4.29 0.32
CA ALA A 10 -8.03 3.22 1.29
C ALA A 10 -7.39 3.64 2.62
N PRO A 11 -8.05 3.40 3.77
CA PRO A 11 -7.48 3.70 5.08
C PRO A 11 -6.21 2.85 5.28
N LEU A 12 -5.21 3.41 5.95
CA LEU A 12 -3.98 2.71 6.35
C LEU A 12 -3.73 2.99 7.82
N ARG A 13 -4.52 2.33 8.67
CA ARG A 13 -4.51 2.54 10.12
C ARG A 13 -4.12 1.26 10.87
N HIS A 14 -4.39 0.11 10.27
CA HIS A 14 -4.10 -1.21 10.82
C HIS A 14 -3.33 -2.08 9.82
N VAL A 15 -2.74 -3.15 10.32
CA VAL A 15 -2.03 -4.12 9.47
C VAL A 15 -2.96 -4.80 8.47
N ASP A 16 -4.22 -5.07 8.87
CA ASP A 16 -5.22 -5.67 7.99
C ASP A 16 -5.56 -4.74 6.81
N ASP A 17 -5.67 -3.43 7.08
CA ASP A 17 -5.89 -2.43 6.03
C ASP A 17 -4.73 -2.43 5.01
N ALA A 18 -3.49 -2.50 5.52
CA ALA A 18 -2.29 -2.53 4.70
C ALA A 18 -2.21 -3.80 3.83
N GLN A 19 -2.53 -4.96 4.40
CA GLN A 19 -2.55 -6.22 3.66
C GLN A 19 -3.63 -6.21 2.57
N ALA A 20 -4.84 -5.74 2.89
CA ALA A 20 -5.92 -5.61 1.92
C ALA A 20 -5.55 -4.69 0.76
N LEU A 21 -4.90 -3.56 1.04
CA LEU A 21 -4.41 -2.64 0.03
C LEU A 21 -3.35 -3.29 -0.88
N VAL A 22 -2.36 -3.99 -0.30
CA VAL A 22 -1.32 -4.67 -1.08
C VAL A 22 -1.94 -5.69 -2.03
N VAL A 23 -2.85 -6.53 -1.54
CA VAL A 23 -3.55 -7.53 -2.36
C VAL A 23 -4.31 -6.86 -3.52
N ALA A 24 -5.06 -5.79 -3.23
CA ALA A 24 -5.84 -5.08 -4.25
C ALA A 24 -4.93 -4.46 -5.33
N VAL A 25 -3.87 -3.75 -4.93
CA VAL A 25 -2.94 -3.10 -5.86
C VAL A 25 -2.17 -4.15 -6.68
N SER A 26 -1.63 -5.19 -6.05
CA SER A 26 -0.93 -6.26 -6.75
C SER A 26 -1.84 -7.01 -7.73
N GLY A 27 -3.11 -7.21 -7.38
CA GLY A 27 -4.11 -7.77 -8.29
C GLY A 27 -4.32 -6.91 -9.53
N GLU A 28 -4.52 -5.60 -9.37
CA GLU A 28 -4.71 -4.67 -10.50
C GLU A 28 -3.46 -4.61 -11.39
N LEU A 29 -2.26 -4.50 -10.79
CA LEU A 29 -0.98 -4.56 -11.54
C LEU A 29 -0.85 -5.87 -12.32
N GLY A 30 -1.17 -7.00 -11.70
CA GLY A 30 -1.13 -8.33 -12.34
C GLY A 30 -2.11 -8.45 -13.51
N THR A 31 -3.35 -7.94 -13.37
CA THR A 31 -4.33 -7.95 -14.47
C THR A 31 -3.88 -7.15 -15.69
N ARG A 32 -3.04 -6.13 -15.47
CA ARG A 32 -2.49 -5.25 -16.52
C ARG A 32 -1.07 -5.64 -16.94
N GLN A 33 -0.51 -6.69 -16.36
CA GLN A 33 0.88 -7.12 -16.57
C GLN A 33 1.91 -6.00 -16.31
N LEU A 34 1.62 -5.12 -15.35
CA LEU A 34 2.49 -4.01 -14.97
C LEU A 34 3.42 -4.44 -13.83
N SER A 35 4.70 -4.07 -13.93
CA SER A 35 5.70 -4.37 -12.90
C SER A 35 6.03 -3.11 -12.11
N LEU A 36 5.87 -3.18 -10.78
CA LEU A 36 6.27 -2.15 -9.82
C LEU A 36 7.25 -2.75 -8.81
N ARG A 37 8.03 -1.91 -8.13
CA ARG A 37 8.82 -2.34 -6.96
C ARG A 37 7.92 -3.07 -5.93
N PRO A 38 8.45 -4.04 -5.19
CA PRO A 38 7.67 -4.76 -4.18
C PRO A 38 7.14 -3.81 -3.10
N PRO A 39 6.01 -4.15 -2.45
CA PRO A 39 5.50 -3.38 -1.32
C PRO A 39 6.51 -3.39 -0.15
N PRO A 40 6.47 -2.37 0.72
CA PRO A 40 7.28 -2.35 1.94
C PRO A 40 7.05 -3.63 2.79
N PRO A 41 8.10 -4.21 3.39
CA PRO A 41 7.95 -5.39 4.25
C PRO A 41 7.22 -5.00 5.53
N ILE A 42 6.36 -5.91 6.03
CA ILE A 42 5.67 -5.74 7.31
C ILE A 42 6.73 -5.76 8.42
N PRO A 43 6.72 -4.80 9.36
CA PRO A 43 7.66 -4.81 10.46
C PRO A 43 7.36 -5.94 11.46
N ASP A 44 8.40 -6.68 11.88
CA ASP A 44 8.28 -7.85 12.76
C ASP A 44 8.05 -7.52 14.24
N THR A 45 8.27 -6.26 14.65
CA THR A 45 8.19 -5.84 16.06
C THR A 45 7.26 -4.65 16.23
N CYS A 46 6.16 -4.85 16.95
CA CYS A 46 5.43 -3.73 17.53
C CYS A 46 6.25 -3.17 18.70
N CYS A 47 6.61 -1.89 18.61
CA CYS A 47 7.46 -1.22 19.59
C CYS A 47 6.85 -1.13 21.01
N GLY A 48 5.56 -1.49 21.18
CA GLY A 48 4.85 -1.53 22.46
C GLY A 48 4.60 -0.17 23.13
N ARG A 49 5.06 0.93 22.52
CA ARG A 49 5.01 2.29 23.07
C ARG A 49 3.77 3.09 22.62
N GLY A 50 2.81 2.43 21.97
CA GLY A 50 1.66 3.07 21.31
C GLY A 50 1.91 3.29 19.82
N CYS A 51 0.87 3.71 19.09
CA CYS A 51 0.93 3.86 17.63
C CYS A 51 1.69 5.11 17.15
N ASN A 52 1.82 6.13 18.01
CA ASN A 52 2.52 7.39 17.67
C ASN A 52 4.04 7.19 17.77
N GLY A 53 4.76 7.31 16.65
CA GLY A 53 6.22 7.09 16.60
C GLY A 53 6.66 5.62 16.60
N CYS A 54 5.76 4.69 16.29
CA CYS A 54 6.11 3.28 16.13
C CYS A 54 6.60 2.98 14.70
N VAL A 55 7.34 1.88 14.52
CA VAL A 55 7.76 1.39 13.19
C VAL A 55 6.60 1.30 12.18
N TRP A 56 5.39 1.10 12.69
CA TRP A 56 4.14 1.10 11.94
C TRP A 56 3.84 2.43 11.24
N GLU A 57 4.16 3.58 11.83
CA GLU A 57 3.94 4.89 11.19
C GLU A 57 4.82 5.05 9.95
N GLY A 58 6.11 4.69 10.06
CA GLY A 58 7.03 4.68 8.94
C GLY A 58 6.61 3.67 7.86
N TYR A 59 6.15 2.49 8.28
CA TYR A 59 5.61 1.46 7.37
C TYR A 59 4.37 1.97 6.61
N PHE A 60 3.37 2.54 7.32
CA PHE A 60 2.17 3.06 6.68
C PHE A 60 2.49 4.22 5.73
N ASN A 61 3.42 5.11 6.10
CA ASN A 61 3.85 6.19 5.22
C ASN A 61 4.54 5.66 3.95
N ALA A 62 5.47 4.70 4.10
CA ALA A 62 6.09 4.03 2.97
C ALA A 62 5.06 3.33 2.06
N LEU A 63 4.01 2.74 2.66
CA LEU A 63 2.95 2.08 1.93
C LEU A 63 2.03 3.07 1.20
N VAL A 64 1.78 4.25 1.77
CA VAL A 64 1.09 5.36 1.08
C VAL A 64 1.85 5.75 -0.20
N TYR A 65 3.16 5.95 -0.11
CA TYR A 65 3.99 6.29 -1.28
C TYR A 65 3.99 5.17 -2.32
N TRP A 66 4.15 3.92 -1.89
CA TRP A 66 4.11 2.76 -2.79
C TRP A 66 2.79 2.66 -3.55
N ARG A 67 1.67 2.85 -2.85
CA ARG A 67 0.35 2.87 -3.46
C ARG A 67 0.20 3.99 -4.48
N ASP A 68 0.69 5.19 -4.16
CA ASP A 68 0.54 6.33 -5.05
C ASP A 68 1.33 6.14 -6.36
N ASP A 69 2.53 5.58 -6.28
CA ASP A 69 3.30 5.18 -7.44
C ASP A 69 2.58 4.09 -8.26
N ALA A 70 1.96 3.11 -7.60
CA ALA A 70 1.16 2.11 -8.29
C ALA A 70 -0.03 2.71 -9.03
N CYS A 71 -0.76 3.64 -8.39
CA CYS A 71 -1.90 4.32 -9.01
C CYS A 71 -1.45 5.15 -10.21
N THR A 72 -0.34 5.88 -10.08
CA THR A 72 0.26 6.66 -11.16
C THR A 72 0.70 5.76 -12.34
N LEU A 73 1.29 4.61 -12.05
CA LEU A 73 1.66 3.62 -13.07
C LEU A 73 0.43 3.06 -13.78
N ILE A 74 -0.61 2.71 -13.02
CA ILE A 74 -1.88 2.21 -13.57
C ILE A 74 -2.56 3.27 -14.44
N GLU A 75 -2.58 4.53 -14.01
CA GLU A 75 -3.19 5.65 -14.74
C GLU A 75 -2.45 6.02 -16.02
N SER A 76 -1.11 5.97 -16.01
CA SER A 76 -0.29 6.21 -17.20
C SER A 76 -0.40 5.09 -18.25
N HIS A 77 -0.94 3.94 -17.87
CA HIS A 77 -1.11 2.74 -18.70
C HIS A 77 -2.60 2.32 -18.79
N ALA A 78 -3.52 3.25 -18.56
CA ALA A 78 -4.97 3.08 -18.74
C ALA A 78 -5.38 3.55 -20.14
#